data_AF-A0A556QMU0-F1
#
_entry.id   AF-A0A556QMU0-F1
#
_cell.length_a   1.000
_cell.length_b   1.000
_cell.length_c   1.000
_cell.angle_alpha   90.00
_cell.angle_beta   90.00
_cell.angle_gamma   90.00
#
_symmetry.space_group_name_H-M   'P 1'
#
loop_
_entity.id
_entity.type
_entity.pdbx_description
1 polymer ?
#
loop_
_entity_poly.entity_id
_entity_poly.type
_entity_poly.pdbx_seq_one_letter_code
_entity_poly.pdbx_strand_id
1 'polypeptide(L)'
;MQNTRFIRAKSLLLALSALVGLVSLTGCNHAITNLTPSVLAENPSQIYTISTRVKPDAPEVVPGSLLVRIIIDGQSFDMKKSALGRDIYEFEYQLPAGRAEIAYYFLINYKYVHQGVVNAREEFSDVVRSNIVGRYVLSLETNRGPVGARISVLGRGFTAQDTVTFDGTSARTVYDSPTSISFFVPAVESGRNYKVEIAGANGTSAVGTFRVDSTALTVSPTSLALTRGQVQELTFTLTTPAPTGGLLLDVTTDAPDSVIMPEVVVPAGSTSATVSITGGKPGSGSLFLKGFGEGEIAVPVTVK
;
A
#
# COMPACT_ATOMS: atom_id res chain seq x y z
N MET A 1 52.00 6.35 -62.58
CA MET A 1 52.40 5.02 -62.10
C MET A 1 51.90 4.83 -60.68
N GLN A 2 51.14 3.77 -60.46
CA GLN A 2 50.66 3.29 -59.16
C GLN A 2 51.82 3.02 -58.19
N ASN A 3 51.59 3.23 -56.89
CA ASN A 3 51.50 2.10 -55.97
C ASN A 3 50.89 2.50 -54.62
N THR A 4 49.83 1.78 -54.29
CA THR A 4 49.15 1.67 -53.00
C THR A 4 50.06 0.95 -51.98
N ARG A 5 49.87 1.14 -50.67
CA ARG A 5 49.49 0.09 -49.68
C ARG A 5 49.60 0.53 -48.19
N PHE A 6 48.45 0.43 -47.51
CA PHE A 6 48.13 -0.13 -46.17
C PHE A 6 48.85 0.26 -44.85
N ILE A 7 48.03 0.88 -43.96
CA ILE A 7 47.68 0.55 -42.55
C ILE A 7 48.78 0.06 -41.57
N ARG A 8 48.93 0.79 -40.45
CA ARG A 8 49.01 0.17 -39.10
C ARG A 8 48.58 1.14 -37.98
N ALA A 9 47.43 0.82 -37.37
CA ALA A 9 47.00 1.33 -36.09
C ALA A 9 47.67 0.53 -34.95
N LYS A 10 48.06 1.20 -33.86
CA LYS A 10 47.83 0.80 -32.44
C LYS A 10 48.63 1.67 -31.45
N SER A 11 48.00 1.86 -30.30
CA SER A 11 48.50 2.21 -28.97
C SER A 11 49.09 3.61 -28.73
N LEU A 12 48.23 4.52 -28.27
CA LEU A 12 48.61 5.49 -27.24
C LEU A 12 47.45 5.60 -26.23
N LEU A 13 47.46 4.67 -25.28
CA LEU A 13 46.87 4.81 -23.96
C LEU A 13 47.93 5.47 -23.06
N LEU A 14 47.48 6.22 -22.04
CA LEU A 14 48.23 6.90 -20.97
C LEU A 14 48.57 8.38 -21.23
N ALA A 15 47.63 9.27 -20.88
CA ALA A 15 47.87 10.48 -20.08
C ALA A 15 46.61 11.36 -20.05
N LEU A 16 45.57 10.94 -19.30
CA LEU A 16 44.47 11.84 -18.95
C LEU A 16 43.85 11.43 -17.61
N SER A 17 44.63 11.56 -16.54
CA SER A 17 44.15 11.30 -15.18
C SER A 17 44.89 12.19 -14.18
N ALA A 18 44.57 13.49 -14.18
CA ALA A 18 44.72 14.39 -13.04
C ALA A 18 44.43 15.82 -13.48
N LEU A 19 43.16 16.19 -13.65
CA LEU A 19 42.77 17.60 -13.54
C LEU A 19 41.33 17.70 -13.02
N VAL A 20 41.24 18.20 -11.78
CA VAL A 20 40.09 18.87 -11.16
C VAL A 20 38.84 18.02 -10.87
N GLY A 21 39.03 16.98 -10.06
CA GLY A 21 38.00 16.46 -9.16
C GLY A 21 38.15 17.08 -7.76
N LEU A 22 37.83 18.35 -7.62
CA LEU A 22 37.74 19.05 -6.33
C LEU A 22 36.47 19.90 -6.31
N VAL A 23 35.33 19.22 -6.44
CA VAL A 23 34.07 19.74 -5.93
C VAL A 23 34.18 19.59 -4.41
N SER A 24 34.51 20.69 -3.76
CA SER A 24 34.43 20.83 -2.31
C SER A 24 33.04 20.43 -1.87
N LEU A 25 32.90 19.24 -1.28
CA LEU A 25 31.79 18.88 -0.41
C LEU A 25 31.91 19.76 0.84
N THR A 26 31.55 21.04 0.73
CA THR A 26 31.19 21.83 1.91
C THR A 26 29.90 21.21 2.42
N GLY A 27 30.03 20.22 3.30
CA GLY A 27 28.90 19.79 4.11
C GLY A 27 28.44 21.02 4.89
N CYS A 28 27.29 21.57 4.53
CA CYS A 28 26.69 22.66 5.29
C CYS A 28 26.41 22.12 6.70
N ASN A 29 27.28 22.42 7.66
CA ASN A 29 27.10 22.05 9.04
C ASN A 29 26.01 22.96 9.63
N HIS A 30 24.75 22.55 9.48
CA HIS A 30 23.62 23.33 9.98
C HIS A 30 23.59 23.26 11.50
N ALA A 31 23.57 24.41 12.16
CA ALA A 31 23.46 24.47 13.62
C ALA A 31 22.13 23.90 14.12
N ILE A 32 21.11 23.81 13.26
CA ILE A 32 19.79 23.28 13.59
C ILE A 32 19.46 22.16 12.60
N THR A 33 19.13 20.98 13.10
CA THR A 33 18.70 19.82 12.32
C THR A 33 17.34 19.35 12.80
N ASN A 34 16.30 19.48 11.96
CA ASN A 34 14.99 18.91 12.24
C ASN A 34 15.07 17.38 12.34
N LEU A 35 14.50 16.80 13.38
CA LEU A 35 14.44 15.35 13.58
C LEU A 35 13.01 14.81 13.46
N THR A 36 12.01 15.68 13.31
CA THR A 36 10.61 15.28 13.15
C THR A 36 10.35 14.80 11.72
N PRO A 37 9.73 13.62 11.55
CA PRO A 37 9.29 13.14 10.24
C PRO A 37 8.35 14.11 9.52
N SER A 38 8.43 14.14 8.19
CA SER A 38 7.49 14.90 7.33
C SER A 38 6.07 14.33 7.32
N VAL A 39 5.89 13.10 7.82
CA VAL A 39 4.60 12.42 7.97
C VAL A 39 4.51 11.84 9.37
N LEU A 40 3.45 12.21 10.09
CA LEU A 40 3.15 11.76 11.44
C LEU A 40 1.83 10.99 11.41
N ALA A 41 1.80 9.83 12.08
CA ALA A 41 0.58 9.05 12.20
C ALA A 41 -0.41 9.74 13.14
N GLU A 42 -1.67 9.83 12.73
CA GLU A 42 -2.72 10.38 13.59
C GLU A 42 -2.85 9.54 14.87
N ASN A 43 -2.93 10.22 16.02
CA ASN A 43 -3.14 9.58 17.32
C ASN A 43 -4.36 10.17 18.06
N PRO A 44 -4.99 9.42 18.99
CA PRO A 44 -6.22 9.87 19.66
C PRO A 44 -6.07 11.16 20.47
N SER A 45 -4.88 11.42 21.01
CA SER A 45 -4.63 12.63 21.81
C SER A 45 -4.42 13.86 20.93
N GLN A 46 -4.11 13.69 19.64
CA GLN A 46 -3.69 14.75 18.72
C GLN A 46 -2.47 15.55 19.23
N ILE A 47 -1.65 14.93 20.10
CA ILE A 47 -0.41 15.51 20.60
C ILE A 47 0.74 14.92 19.79
N TYR A 48 1.59 15.78 19.25
CA TYR A 48 2.75 15.39 18.43
C TYR A 48 4.03 15.95 19.03
N THR A 49 5.04 15.08 19.17
CA THR A 49 6.37 15.48 19.61
C THR A 49 7.16 16.01 18.42
N ILE A 50 7.52 17.29 18.48
CA ILE A 50 8.39 17.94 17.50
C ILE A 50 9.79 18.01 18.11
N SER A 51 10.81 17.55 17.37
CA SER A 51 12.16 17.36 17.86
C SER A 51 13.19 17.95 16.90
N THR A 52 14.24 18.52 17.49
CA THR A 52 15.34 19.13 16.76
C THR A 52 16.66 18.83 17.45
N ARG A 53 17.74 18.76 16.68
CA ARG A 53 19.11 18.73 17.19
C ARG A 53 19.77 20.08 16.96
N VAL A 54 20.38 20.64 18.00
CA VAL A 54 20.98 21.97 17.96
C VAL A 54 22.46 21.91 18.33
N LYS A 55 23.33 22.24 17.37
CA LYS A 55 24.77 22.33 17.54
C LYS A 55 25.25 23.72 17.09
N PRO A 56 25.27 24.72 17.99
CA PRO A 56 25.68 26.08 17.63
C PRO A 56 27.06 26.09 16.97
N ASP A 57 27.19 26.79 15.85
CA ASP A 57 28.46 26.92 15.12
C ASP A 57 29.26 28.11 15.63
N ALA A 58 29.81 27.97 16.83
CA ALA A 58 30.60 29.01 17.50
C ALA A 58 31.77 28.41 18.31
N PRO A 59 32.90 29.13 18.42
CA PRO A 59 34.13 28.62 19.05
C PRO A 59 33.97 28.34 20.55
N GLU A 60 33.26 29.21 21.28
CA GLU A 60 33.00 29.04 22.72
C GLU A 60 31.61 29.55 23.06
N VAL A 61 30.63 28.66 23.16
CA VAL A 61 29.28 28.99 23.60
C VAL A 61 29.26 29.18 25.12
N VAL A 62 28.70 30.30 25.59
CA VAL A 62 28.55 30.59 27.03
C VAL A 62 27.61 29.53 27.64
N PRO A 63 28.05 28.76 28.66
CA PRO A 63 27.23 27.71 29.27
C PRO A 63 25.88 28.24 29.75
N GLY A 64 24.81 27.49 29.45
CA GLY A 64 23.44 27.85 29.86
C GLY A 64 22.79 29.01 29.08
N SER A 65 23.49 29.61 28.11
CA SER A 65 22.93 30.71 27.31
C SER A 65 22.05 30.26 26.15
N LEU A 66 22.13 28.97 25.76
CA LEU A 66 21.39 28.41 24.63
C LEU A 66 19.90 28.27 24.96
N LEU A 67 19.08 29.08 24.31
CA LEU A 67 17.63 28.99 24.29
C LEU A 67 17.18 28.44 22.95
N VAL A 68 16.37 27.38 22.97
CA VAL A 68 15.82 26.73 21.77
C VAL A 68 14.31 26.91 21.77
N ARG A 69 13.78 27.45 20.68
CA ARG A 69 12.36 27.72 20.48
C ARG A 69 11.86 27.10 19.20
N ILE A 70 10.57 26.79 19.20
CA ILE A 70 9.81 26.44 18.01
C ILE A 70 8.76 27.51 17.75
N ILE A 71 8.62 27.89 16.49
CA ILE A 71 7.59 28.82 16.04
C ILE A 71 6.56 28.03 15.25
N ILE A 72 5.32 28.02 15.72
CA ILE A 72 4.17 27.36 15.07
C ILE A 72 3.06 28.42 14.94
N ASP A 73 2.55 28.62 13.72
CA ASP A 73 1.53 29.64 13.42
C ASP A 73 1.89 31.06 13.91
N GLY A 74 3.18 31.40 13.91
CA GLY A 74 3.69 32.69 14.40
C GLY A 74 3.76 32.81 15.94
N GLN A 75 3.35 31.78 16.68
CA GLN A 75 3.51 31.71 18.13
C GLN A 75 4.83 31.04 18.50
N SER A 76 5.52 31.60 19.48
CA SER A 76 6.81 31.11 19.96
C SER A 76 6.67 30.27 21.22
N PHE A 77 7.27 29.08 21.21
CA PHE A 77 7.28 28.17 22.36
C PHE A 77 8.70 27.73 22.70
N ASP A 78 9.03 27.70 23.99
CA ASP A 78 10.31 27.17 24.46
C ASP A 78 10.34 25.64 24.37
N MET A 79 11.43 25.09 23.84
CA MET A 79 11.63 23.64 23.74
C MET A 79 12.38 23.11 24.96
N LYS A 80 12.08 21.87 25.36
CA LYS A 80 12.73 21.20 26.49
C LYS A 80 13.87 20.33 25.99
N LYS A 81 14.97 20.26 26.74
CA LYS A 81 16.06 19.34 26.43
C LYS A 81 15.60 17.89 26.61
N SER A 82 15.80 17.05 25.60
CA SER A 82 15.41 15.64 25.63
C SER A 82 16.37 14.82 26.50
N ALA A 83 15.83 13.79 27.15
CA ALA A 83 16.62 12.77 27.85
C ALA A 83 17.22 11.74 26.88
N LEU A 84 16.71 11.64 25.65
CA LEU A 84 17.02 10.59 24.69
C LEU A 84 18.31 10.83 23.90
N GLY A 85 18.92 12.01 24.00
CA GLY A 85 20.18 12.28 23.34
C GLY A 85 20.79 13.64 23.68
N ARG A 86 22.09 13.75 23.44
CA ARG A 86 22.79 15.04 23.53
C ARG A 86 22.29 16.00 22.47
N ASP A 87 22.12 17.25 22.86
CA ASP A 87 21.76 18.36 21.98
C ASP A 87 20.40 18.23 21.29
N ILE A 88 19.53 17.34 21.77
CA ILE A 88 18.17 17.17 21.28
C ILE A 88 17.21 17.96 22.15
N TYR A 89 16.28 18.65 21.50
CA TYR A 89 15.22 19.42 22.13
C TYR A 89 13.86 18.99 21.57
N GLU A 90 12.87 18.94 22.44
CA GLU A 90 11.53 18.42 22.16
C GLU A 90 10.45 19.42 22.60
N PHE A 91 9.35 19.43 21.87
CA PHE A 91 8.14 20.17 22.21
C PHE A 91 6.92 19.32 21.88
N GLU A 92 5.96 19.27 22.80
CA GLU A 92 4.69 18.58 22.58
C GLU A 92 3.66 19.60 22.08
N TYR A 93 3.17 19.40 20.86
CA TYR A 93 2.18 20.28 20.25
C TYR A 93 0.83 19.58 20.14
N GLN A 94 -0.20 20.18 20.74
CA GLN A 94 -1.60 19.80 20.57
C GLN A 94 -2.11 20.36 19.24
N LEU A 95 -2.37 19.49 18.27
CA LEU A 95 -2.92 19.90 16.98
C LEU A 95 -4.39 20.31 17.14
N PRO A 96 -4.81 21.48 16.63
CA PRO A 96 -6.22 21.85 16.61
C PRO A 96 -7.06 20.91 15.74
N ALA A 97 -8.31 20.68 16.15
CA ALA A 97 -9.24 19.80 15.44
C ALA A 97 -9.45 20.24 13.97
N GLY A 98 -9.52 19.25 13.07
CA GLY A 98 -9.73 19.48 11.64
C GLY A 98 -8.47 19.91 10.87
N ARG A 99 -7.33 20.04 11.54
CA ARG A 99 -6.04 20.34 10.89
C ARG A 99 -5.28 19.04 10.59
N ALA A 100 -4.67 18.96 9.41
CA ALA A 100 -3.91 17.80 8.95
C ALA A 100 -2.44 18.12 8.63
N GLU A 101 -1.96 19.33 8.96
CA GLU A 101 -0.59 19.76 8.70
C GLU A 101 -0.10 20.67 9.84
N ILE A 102 1.15 20.49 10.27
CA ILE A 102 1.86 21.40 11.18
C ILE A 102 2.97 22.07 10.38
N ALA A 103 2.96 23.39 10.33
CA ALA A 103 4.04 24.18 9.73
C ALA A 103 4.82 24.90 10.84
N TYR A 104 6.14 24.74 10.86
CA TYR A 104 6.97 25.27 11.93
C TYR A 104 8.40 25.55 11.47
N TYR A 105 9.12 26.38 12.24
CA TYR A 105 10.57 26.49 12.15
C TYR A 105 11.16 26.64 13.55
N PHE A 106 12.45 26.36 13.67
CA PHE A 106 13.17 26.48 14.93
C PHE A 106 13.96 27.78 14.96
N LEU A 107 14.12 28.31 16.18
CA LEU A 107 14.85 29.53 16.46
C LEU A 107 15.74 29.26 17.67
N ILE A 108 17.04 29.52 17.53
CA ILE A 108 17.99 29.39 18.64
C ILE A 108 18.61 30.74 18.95
N ASN A 109 18.74 31.04 20.24
CA ASN A 109 19.44 32.20 20.75
C ASN A 109 20.56 31.71 21.68
N TYR A 110 21.78 32.21 21.52
CA TYR A 110 22.88 31.87 22.41
C TYR A 110 23.91 32.99 22.48
N LYS A 111 24.73 32.97 23.52
CA LYS A 111 25.88 33.85 23.66
C LYS A 111 27.15 33.05 23.39
N TYR A 112 28.14 33.69 22.75
CA TYR A 112 29.44 33.09 22.51
C TYR A 112 30.57 34.08 22.76
N VAL A 113 31.74 33.57 23.14
CA VAL A 113 32.95 34.37 23.35
C VAL A 113 33.76 34.36 22.06
N HIS A 114 34.12 35.56 21.59
CA HIS A 114 35.05 35.72 20.47
C HIS A 114 36.03 36.84 20.82
N GLN A 115 37.33 36.50 20.85
CA GLN A 115 38.40 37.43 21.23
C GLN A 115 38.16 38.09 22.62
N GLY A 116 37.64 37.33 23.57
CA GLY A 116 37.34 37.81 24.93
C GLY A 116 36.07 38.66 25.06
N VAL A 117 35.33 38.88 23.97
CA VAL A 117 34.06 39.63 23.96
C VAL A 117 32.89 38.67 23.87
N VAL A 118 31.88 38.88 24.73
CA VAL A 118 30.62 38.13 24.68
C VAL A 118 29.71 38.74 23.61
N ASN A 119 29.37 37.92 22.61
CA ASN A 119 28.45 38.26 21.53
C ASN A 119 27.17 37.46 21.66
N ALA A 120 26.06 37.98 21.16
CA ALA A 120 24.80 37.24 21.03
C ALA A 120 24.61 36.81 19.57
N ARG A 121 24.00 35.65 19.36
CA ARG A 121 23.62 35.15 18.05
C ARG A 121 22.22 34.58 18.06
N GLU A 122 21.52 34.83 16.97
CA GLU A 122 20.24 34.23 16.65
C GLU A 122 20.36 33.50 15.32
N GLU A 123 19.83 32.28 15.26
CA GLU A 123 19.81 31.46 14.04
C GLU A 123 18.44 30.79 13.89
N PHE A 124 18.05 30.54 12.64
CA PHE A 124 16.76 29.99 12.28
C PHE A 124 16.92 28.77 11.37
N SER A 125 16.01 27.81 11.47
CA SER A 125 15.87 26.79 10.43
C SER A 125 14.97 27.30 9.29
N ASP A 126 14.99 26.57 8.17
CA ASP A 126 13.91 26.66 7.20
C ASP A 126 12.56 26.28 7.82
N VAL A 127 11.48 26.73 7.18
CA VAL A 127 10.13 26.28 7.50
C VAL A 127 9.94 24.84 7.04
N VAL A 128 9.54 23.99 7.97
CA VAL A 128 9.23 22.59 7.77
C VAL A 128 7.72 22.38 7.86
N ARG A 129 7.21 21.40 7.11
CA ARG A 129 5.82 20.94 7.17
C ARG A 129 5.78 19.46 7.49
N SER A 130 5.00 19.10 8.49
CA SER A 130 4.68 17.71 8.83
C SER A 130 3.19 17.47 8.62
N ASN A 131 2.86 16.46 7.81
CA ASN A 131 1.48 16.06 7.54
C ASN A 131 1.02 15.00 8.53
N ILE A 132 -0.21 15.14 9.01
CA ILE A 132 -0.87 14.11 9.81
C ILE A 132 -1.61 13.19 8.88
N VAL A 133 -1.26 11.91 8.93
CA VAL A 133 -1.88 10.88 8.10
C VAL A 133 -2.72 9.98 9.00
N GLY A 134 -4.04 10.08 8.84
CA GLY A 134 -5.01 9.21 9.52
C GLY A 134 -5.18 7.85 8.85
N ARG A 135 -4.79 7.73 7.57
CA ARG A 135 -4.95 6.53 6.76
C ARG A 135 -3.61 5.98 6.29
N TYR A 136 -3.30 4.75 6.69
CA TYR A 136 -2.15 4.02 6.17
C TYR A 136 -2.45 2.53 6.13
N VAL A 137 -1.81 1.83 5.21
CA VAL A 137 -1.81 0.37 5.17
C VAL A 137 -0.54 -0.12 5.84
N LEU A 138 -0.68 -1.06 6.77
CA LEU A 138 0.44 -1.68 7.46
C LEU A 138 0.89 -2.95 6.73
N SER A 139 -0.03 -3.90 6.52
CA SER A 139 0.31 -5.19 5.91
C SER A 139 -0.92 -5.99 5.46
N LEU A 140 -0.68 -6.95 4.56
CA LEU A 140 -1.55 -8.12 4.41
C LEU A 140 -1.28 -9.11 5.54
N GLU A 141 -2.33 -9.79 6.00
CA GLU A 141 -2.18 -10.94 6.91
C GLU A 141 -1.47 -12.12 6.22
N THR A 142 -1.75 -12.34 4.93
CA THR A 142 -1.02 -13.26 4.06
C THR A 142 -0.97 -12.73 2.63
N ASN A 143 0.06 -13.13 1.87
CA ASN A 143 0.29 -12.70 0.50
C ASN A 143 -0.03 -13.77 -0.56
N ARG A 144 -0.67 -14.89 -0.19
CA ARG A 144 -1.19 -15.86 -1.16
C ARG A 144 -2.40 -16.63 -0.62
N GLY A 145 -3.21 -17.15 -1.54
CA GLY A 145 -4.33 -18.02 -1.21
C GLY A 145 -5.17 -18.41 -2.44
N PRO A 146 -6.02 -19.45 -2.32
CA PRO A 146 -6.95 -19.83 -3.36
C PRO A 146 -8.10 -18.83 -3.50
N VAL A 147 -8.81 -18.90 -4.63
CA VAL A 147 -10.05 -18.15 -4.86
C VAL A 147 -11.04 -18.37 -3.70
N GLY A 148 -11.68 -17.29 -3.25
CA GLY A 148 -12.66 -17.28 -2.16
C GLY A 148 -12.08 -17.38 -0.75
N ALA A 149 -10.76 -17.51 -0.56
CA ALA A 149 -10.18 -17.39 0.77
C ALA A 149 -10.40 -15.98 1.33
N ARG A 150 -10.71 -15.87 2.63
CA ARG A 150 -10.85 -14.58 3.34
C ARG A 150 -9.49 -14.14 3.87
N ILE A 151 -9.04 -12.96 3.48
CA ILE A 151 -7.74 -12.39 3.86
C ILE A 151 -7.92 -11.01 4.47
N SER A 152 -7.21 -10.73 5.56
CA SER A 152 -7.26 -9.42 6.23
C SER A 152 -6.16 -8.48 5.75
N VAL A 153 -6.47 -7.18 5.68
CA VAL A 153 -5.55 -6.07 5.50
C VAL A 153 -5.56 -5.23 6.76
N LEU A 154 -4.38 -5.06 7.38
CA LEU A 154 -4.19 -4.29 8.60
C LEU A 154 -3.72 -2.88 8.26
N GLY A 155 -4.20 -1.90 9.03
CA GLY A 155 -3.84 -0.51 8.81
C GLY A 155 -4.60 0.43 9.72
N ARG A 156 -4.89 1.63 9.22
CA ARG A 156 -5.69 2.65 9.89
C ARG A 156 -6.41 3.50 8.85
N GLY A 157 -7.50 4.15 9.26
CA GLY A 157 -8.26 5.07 8.41
C GLY A 157 -9.06 4.37 7.32
N PHE A 158 -9.39 3.09 7.53
CA PHE A 158 -10.32 2.38 6.68
C PHE A 158 -11.76 2.79 6.99
N THR A 159 -12.62 2.66 5.97
CA THR A 159 -14.03 3.03 6.00
C THR A 159 -14.86 1.95 5.30
N ALA A 160 -16.17 1.94 5.55
CA ALA A 160 -17.08 0.99 4.91
C ALA A 160 -17.20 1.14 3.38
N GLN A 161 -16.70 2.24 2.81
CA GLN A 161 -16.69 2.50 1.37
C GLN A 161 -15.40 2.02 0.69
N ASP A 162 -14.44 1.53 1.46
CA ASP A 162 -13.19 1.02 0.91
C ASP A 162 -13.39 -0.34 0.24
N THR A 163 -12.77 -0.51 -0.92
CA THR A 163 -12.79 -1.74 -1.71
C THR A 163 -11.36 -2.18 -2.00
N VAL A 164 -11.07 -3.45 -1.72
CA VAL A 164 -9.82 -4.09 -2.14
C VAL A 164 -9.90 -4.46 -3.61
N THR A 165 -8.82 -4.23 -4.35
CA THR A 165 -8.72 -4.50 -5.78
C THR A 165 -7.47 -5.30 -6.11
N PHE A 166 -7.56 -6.14 -7.15
CA PHE A 166 -6.50 -6.99 -7.70
C PHE A 166 -6.24 -6.56 -9.15
N ASP A 167 -5.13 -5.86 -9.42
CA ASP A 167 -4.85 -5.22 -10.72
C ASP A 167 -6.06 -4.42 -11.26
N GLY A 168 -6.77 -3.72 -10.35
CA GLY A 168 -7.99 -2.96 -10.66
C GLY A 168 -9.29 -3.76 -10.65
N THR A 169 -9.24 -5.10 -10.57
CA THR A 169 -10.44 -5.94 -10.40
C THR A 169 -10.91 -5.90 -8.95
N SER A 170 -12.12 -5.41 -8.71
CA SER A 170 -12.68 -5.34 -7.35
C SER A 170 -12.87 -6.72 -6.73
N ALA A 171 -12.42 -6.87 -5.50
CA ALA A 171 -12.70 -8.02 -4.65
C ALA A 171 -13.86 -7.70 -3.70
N ARG A 172 -14.64 -8.72 -3.34
CA ARG A 172 -15.67 -8.57 -2.30
C ARG A 172 -14.98 -8.21 -0.98
N THR A 173 -15.24 -6.99 -0.51
CA THR A 173 -14.58 -6.41 0.66
C THR A 173 -15.56 -6.34 1.84
N VAL A 174 -15.05 -6.61 3.03
CA VAL A 174 -15.76 -6.55 4.31
C VAL A 174 -15.03 -5.55 5.19
N TYR A 175 -15.74 -4.51 5.62
CA TYR A 175 -15.22 -3.58 6.60
C TYR A 175 -15.35 -4.19 8.01
N ASP A 176 -14.22 -4.45 8.67
CA ASP A 176 -14.22 -4.99 10.03
C ASP A 176 -14.15 -3.85 11.06
N SER A 177 -13.23 -2.89 10.85
CA SER A 177 -13.03 -1.74 11.74
C SER A 177 -12.20 -0.64 11.06
N PRO A 178 -12.00 0.54 11.68
CA PRO A 178 -11.10 1.57 11.14
C PRO A 178 -9.65 1.11 10.97
N THR A 179 -9.26 -0.04 11.53
CA THR A 179 -7.90 -0.60 11.48
C THR A 179 -7.80 -1.94 10.76
N SER A 180 -8.92 -2.49 10.29
CA SER A 180 -8.95 -3.77 9.56
C SER A 180 -10.05 -3.79 8.52
N ILE A 181 -9.70 -4.22 7.32
CA ILE A 181 -10.67 -4.66 6.31
C ILE A 181 -10.28 -6.06 5.86
N SER A 182 -11.26 -6.86 5.51
CA SER A 182 -11.04 -8.18 4.94
C SER A 182 -11.55 -8.23 3.51
N PHE A 183 -11.02 -9.12 2.69
CA PHE A 183 -11.53 -9.39 1.35
C PHE A 183 -11.58 -10.89 1.07
N PHE A 184 -12.42 -11.27 0.13
CA PHE A 184 -12.42 -12.62 -0.44
C PHE A 184 -11.59 -12.60 -1.73
N VAL A 185 -10.63 -13.52 -1.87
CA VAL A 185 -9.79 -13.62 -3.08
C VAL A 185 -10.70 -13.76 -4.31
N PRO A 186 -10.63 -12.84 -5.29
CA PRO A 186 -11.54 -12.85 -6.43
C PRO A 186 -11.24 -14.00 -7.40
N ALA A 187 -12.22 -14.35 -8.23
CA ALA A 187 -12.12 -15.37 -9.27
C ALA A 187 -11.31 -14.88 -10.49
N VAL A 188 -10.03 -14.58 -10.26
CA VAL A 188 -9.07 -14.14 -11.29
C VAL A 188 -8.16 -15.29 -11.71
N GLU A 189 -7.40 -15.11 -12.79
CA GLU A 189 -6.43 -16.10 -13.30
C GLU A 189 -5.47 -16.56 -12.19
N SER A 190 -5.35 -17.88 -12.02
CA SER A 190 -4.51 -18.46 -10.98
C SER A 190 -3.03 -18.54 -11.40
N GLY A 191 -2.13 -18.77 -10.45
CA GLY A 191 -0.70 -19.01 -10.73
C GLY A 191 0.15 -17.75 -10.93
N ARG A 192 -0.44 -16.56 -10.81
CA ARG A 192 0.26 -15.27 -10.96
C ARG A 192 0.10 -14.35 -9.74
N ASN A 193 0.93 -13.32 -9.70
CA ASN A 193 0.90 -12.27 -8.68
C ASN A 193 0.05 -11.09 -9.18
N TYR A 194 -0.74 -10.52 -8.29
CA TYR A 194 -1.57 -9.34 -8.51
C TYR A 194 -1.10 -8.20 -7.62
N LYS A 195 -1.15 -6.97 -8.12
CA LYS A 195 -1.05 -5.78 -7.29
C LYS A 195 -2.34 -5.63 -6.49
N VAL A 196 -2.22 -5.54 -5.17
CA VAL A 196 -3.35 -5.32 -4.26
C VAL A 196 -3.36 -3.87 -3.81
N GLU A 197 -4.52 -3.23 -3.97
CA GLU A 197 -4.75 -1.84 -3.58
C GLU A 197 -6.09 -1.70 -2.88
N ILE A 198 -6.20 -0.73 -1.97
CA ILE A 198 -7.46 -0.28 -1.39
C ILE A 198 -7.87 1.00 -2.10
N ALA A 199 -8.99 0.97 -2.80
CA ALA A 199 -9.61 2.15 -3.40
C ALA A 199 -10.77 2.63 -2.53
N GLY A 200 -10.90 3.94 -2.36
CA GLY A 200 -12.03 4.55 -1.65
C GLY A 200 -12.09 6.06 -1.88
N ALA A 201 -12.96 6.74 -1.13
CA ALA A 201 -13.14 8.20 -1.24
C ALA A 201 -11.86 9.00 -0.96
N ASN A 202 -10.96 8.44 -0.14
CA ASN A 202 -9.67 9.05 0.22
C ASN A 202 -8.54 8.72 -0.77
N GLY A 203 -8.88 8.18 -1.95
CA GLY A 203 -7.93 7.75 -2.97
C GLY A 203 -7.51 6.29 -2.83
N THR A 204 -6.42 5.95 -3.51
CA THR A 204 -5.90 4.58 -3.58
C THR A 204 -4.69 4.40 -2.67
N SER A 205 -4.67 3.34 -1.88
CA SER A 205 -3.53 2.95 -1.04
C SER A 205 -2.97 1.61 -1.51
N ALA A 206 -1.68 1.58 -1.85
CA ALA A 206 -1.01 0.33 -2.18
C ALA A 206 -0.92 -0.56 -0.93
N VAL A 207 -1.27 -1.83 -1.09
CA VAL A 207 -1.19 -2.82 -0.01
C VAL A 207 0.04 -3.71 -0.19
N GLY A 208 0.25 -4.19 -1.42
CA GLY A 208 1.34 -5.10 -1.73
C GLY A 208 1.03 -5.96 -2.94
N THR A 209 1.61 -7.16 -2.98
CA THR A 209 1.36 -8.16 -4.02
C THR A 209 0.73 -9.41 -3.42
N PHE A 210 -0.24 -10.00 -4.11
CA PHE A 210 -0.89 -11.24 -3.68
C PHE A 210 -0.87 -12.30 -4.79
N ARG A 211 -0.49 -13.53 -4.46
CA ARG A 211 -0.48 -14.66 -5.39
C ARG A 211 -1.76 -15.47 -5.29
N VAL A 212 -2.49 -15.61 -6.39
CA VAL A 212 -3.70 -16.45 -6.43
C VAL A 212 -3.33 -17.88 -6.77
N ASP A 213 -3.78 -18.81 -5.95
CA ASP A 213 -3.46 -20.23 -6.08
C ASP A 213 -4.45 -20.95 -6.98
N SER A 214 -3.95 -21.89 -7.80
CA SER A 214 -4.81 -22.74 -8.61
C SER A 214 -5.60 -23.66 -7.69
N THR A 215 -6.92 -23.67 -7.87
CA THR A 215 -7.83 -24.63 -7.27
C THR A 215 -8.50 -25.40 -8.39
N ALA A 216 -8.38 -26.73 -8.37
CA ALA A 216 -9.06 -27.57 -9.34
C ALA A 216 -10.53 -27.74 -8.95
N LEU A 217 -11.40 -27.55 -9.93
CA LEU A 217 -12.84 -27.71 -9.83
C LEU A 217 -13.29 -28.61 -10.97
N THR A 218 -14.15 -29.58 -10.67
CA THR A 218 -14.80 -30.43 -11.67
C THR A 218 -16.30 -30.24 -11.60
N VAL A 219 -16.97 -30.32 -12.76
CA VAL A 219 -18.42 -30.16 -12.86
C VAL A 219 -19.02 -31.42 -13.50
N SER A 220 -20.12 -31.91 -12.93
CA SER A 220 -20.84 -33.08 -13.43
C SER A 220 -22.36 -32.87 -13.39
N PRO A 221 -23.10 -33.13 -14.48
CA PRO A 221 -22.60 -33.53 -15.80
C PRO A 221 -21.81 -32.41 -16.51
N THR A 222 -20.95 -32.77 -17.46
CA THR A 222 -20.11 -31.81 -18.22
C THR A 222 -20.87 -31.07 -19.33
N SER A 223 -22.13 -31.45 -19.59
CA SER A 223 -23.05 -30.73 -20.48
C SER A 223 -24.49 -30.97 -20.04
N LEU A 224 -25.38 -30.06 -20.41
CA LEU A 224 -26.80 -30.11 -20.08
C LEU A 224 -27.64 -30.08 -21.35
N ALA A 225 -28.47 -31.10 -21.52
CA ALA A 225 -29.50 -31.16 -22.56
C ALA A 225 -30.87 -31.24 -21.89
N LEU A 226 -31.60 -30.12 -21.92
CA LEU A 226 -32.86 -29.95 -21.20
C LEU A 226 -34.01 -29.74 -22.18
N THR A 227 -35.21 -30.07 -21.74
CA THR A 227 -36.45 -29.56 -22.33
C THR A 227 -36.97 -28.38 -21.51
N ARG A 228 -37.82 -27.54 -22.09
CA ARG A 228 -38.44 -26.43 -21.35
C ARG A 228 -39.13 -26.90 -20.06
N GLY A 229 -38.73 -26.33 -18.93
CA GLY A 229 -39.22 -26.67 -17.59
C GLY A 229 -38.59 -27.90 -16.96
N GLN A 230 -37.74 -28.65 -17.68
CA GLN A 230 -36.99 -29.77 -17.11
C GLN A 230 -35.98 -29.27 -16.10
N VAL A 231 -35.92 -29.96 -14.96
CA VAL A 231 -34.96 -29.73 -13.90
C VAL A 231 -33.89 -30.81 -13.95
N GLN A 232 -32.61 -30.41 -13.85
CA GLN A 232 -31.46 -31.31 -13.82
C GLN A 232 -30.48 -30.84 -12.75
N GLU A 233 -29.92 -31.78 -12.00
CA GLU A 233 -28.88 -31.47 -11.02
C GLU A 233 -27.52 -31.27 -11.70
N LEU A 234 -26.80 -30.24 -11.25
CA LEU A 234 -25.41 -29.96 -11.60
C LEU A 234 -24.59 -29.92 -10.31
N THR A 235 -23.55 -30.76 -10.23
CA THR A 235 -22.67 -30.87 -9.07
C THR A 235 -21.30 -30.29 -9.37
N PHE A 236 -20.84 -29.42 -8.49
CA PHE A 236 -19.52 -28.80 -8.47
C PHE A 236 -18.68 -29.47 -7.39
N THR A 237 -17.47 -29.92 -7.73
CA THR A 237 -16.57 -30.61 -6.80
C THR A 237 -15.17 -30.00 -6.83
N LEU A 238 -14.72 -29.54 -5.67
CA LEU A 238 -13.37 -29.00 -5.40
C LEU A 238 -12.41 -30.12 -4.99
N THR A 239 -11.13 -29.96 -5.31
CA THR A 239 -10.07 -30.85 -4.81
C THR A 239 -9.69 -30.60 -3.34
N THR A 240 -10.10 -29.47 -2.78
CA THR A 240 -9.84 -29.09 -1.38
C THR A 240 -11.12 -28.56 -0.73
N PRO A 241 -11.30 -28.73 0.60
CA PRO A 241 -12.43 -28.13 1.31
C PRO A 241 -12.54 -26.62 1.09
N ALA A 242 -13.75 -26.11 0.94
CA ALA A 242 -14.00 -24.68 0.79
C ALA A 242 -13.55 -23.91 2.07
N PRO A 243 -13.02 -22.67 1.93
CA PRO A 243 -12.55 -21.87 3.05
C PRO A 243 -13.63 -21.56 4.11
N THR A 244 -13.20 -21.02 5.25
CA THR A 244 -14.12 -20.47 6.26
C THR A 244 -14.98 -19.37 5.64
N GLY A 245 -16.31 -19.50 5.79
CA GLY A 245 -17.29 -18.63 5.12
C GLY A 245 -17.89 -19.21 3.84
N GLY A 246 -17.38 -20.35 3.37
CA GLY A 246 -17.81 -21.00 2.13
C GLY A 246 -17.13 -20.40 0.90
N LEU A 247 -17.37 -21.00 -0.26
CA LEU A 247 -16.86 -20.55 -1.55
C LEU A 247 -18.04 -20.25 -2.47
N LEU A 248 -18.20 -18.97 -2.81
CA LEU A 248 -19.09 -18.55 -3.88
C LEU A 248 -18.42 -18.88 -5.22
N LEU A 249 -19.09 -19.68 -6.05
CA LEU A 249 -18.69 -19.92 -7.42
C LEU A 249 -19.39 -18.89 -8.31
N ASP A 250 -18.63 -17.97 -8.89
CA ASP A 250 -19.14 -16.98 -9.84
C ASP A 250 -19.39 -17.66 -11.19
N VAL A 251 -20.62 -18.14 -11.37
CA VAL A 251 -21.07 -18.79 -12.60
C VAL A 251 -21.79 -17.78 -13.47
N THR A 252 -21.29 -17.58 -14.69
CA THR A 252 -21.91 -16.71 -15.69
C THR A 252 -22.45 -17.51 -16.87
N THR A 253 -23.35 -16.94 -17.67
CA THR A 253 -23.89 -17.60 -18.87
C THR A 253 -24.08 -16.63 -20.02
N ASP A 254 -23.90 -17.11 -21.24
CA ASP A 254 -24.21 -16.41 -22.49
C ASP A 254 -25.64 -16.70 -23.00
N ALA A 255 -26.40 -17.58 -22.33
CA ALA A 255 -27.78 -17.93 -22.67
C ALA A 255 -28.75 -17.70 -21.48
N PRO A 256 -28.90 -16.45 -20.99
CA PRO A 256 -29.67 -16.14 -19.78
C PRO A 256 -31.18 -16.45 -19.91
N ASP A 257 -31.72 -16.43 -21.13
CA ASP A 257 -33.12 -16.78 -21.41
C ASP A 257 -33.38 -18.30 -21.34
N SER A 258 -32.33 -19.11 -21.47
CA SER A 258 -32.41 -20.58 -21.53
C SER A 258 -32.04 -21.25 -20.21
N VAL A 259 -31.29 -20.58 -19.33
CA VAL A 259 -30.80 -21.19 -18.10
C VAL A 259 -31.34 -20.47 -16.88
N ILE A 260 -32.11 -21.18 -16.05
CA ILE A 260 -32.56 -20.70 -14.75
C ILE A 260 -31.79 -21.50 -13.70
N MET A 261 -30.89 -20.84 -12.97
CA MET A 261 -30.07 -21.46 -11.94
C MET A 261 -29.94 -20.57 -10.70
N PRO A 262 -29.89 -21.15 -9.49
CA PRO A 262 -29.58 -20.40 -8.27
C PRO A 262 -28.09 -20.06 -8.18
N GLU A 263 -27.74 -19.17 -7.25
CA GLU A 263 -26.35 -18.93 -6.84
C GLU A 263 -25.72 -20.21 -6.29
N VAL A 264 -24.44 -20.43 -6.61
CA VAL A 264 -23.72 -21.66 -6.25
C VAL A 264 -22.73 -21.36 -5.13
N VAL A 265 -23.02 -21.86 -3.93
CA VAL A 265 -22.13 -21.72 -2.76
C VAL A 265 -21.71 -23.10 -2.28
N VAL A 266 -20.41 -23.36 -2.26
CA VAL A 266 -19.84 -24.53 -1.57
C VAL A 266 -19.73 -24.20 -0.09
N PRO A 267 -20.44 -24.91 0.81
CA PRO A 267 -20.40 -24.62 2.24
C PRO A 267 -19.00 -24.76 2.83
N ALA A 268 -18.70 -23.99 3.87
CA ALA A 268 -17.40 -24.03 4.53
C ALA A 268 -17.05 -25.47 4.96
N GLY A 269 -15.82 -25.91 4.64
CA GLY A 269 -15.34 -27.26 4.92
C GLY A 269 -15.90 -28.37 4.03
N SER A 270 -16.88 -28.09 3.16
CA SER A 270 -17.35 -29.03 2.15
C SER A 270 -16.50 -28.96 0.89
N THR A 271 -16.48 -30.05 0.13
CA THR A 271 -15.79 -30.11 -1.17
C THR A 271 -16.76 -30.03 -2.34
N SER A 272 -18.08 -30.00 -2.11
CA SER A 272 -19.05 -30.01 -3.19
C SER A 272 -20.30 -29.20 -2.90
N ALA A 273 -20.93 -28.72 -3.98
CA ALA A 273 -22.28 -28.16 -3.98
C ALA A 273 -23.06 -28.71 -5.17
N THR A 274 -24.33 -29.04 -4.94
CA THR A 274 -25.26 -29.48 -5.99
C THR A 274 -26.38 -28.47 -6.10
N VAL A 275 -26.67 -28.04 -7.33
CA VAL A 275 -27.74 -27.09 -7.64
C VAL A 275 -28.65 -27.64 -8.73
N SER A 276 -29.92 -27.26 -8.65
CA SER A 276 -30.92 -27.62 -9.65
C SER A 276 -31.01 -26.56 -10.73
N ILE A 277 -30.76 -26.96 -11.98
CA ILE A 277 -30.84 -26.10 -13.16
C ILE A 277 -32.14 -26.40 -13.90
N THR A 278 -32.90 -25.35 -14.23
CA THR A 278 -34.16 -25.47 -14.96
C THR A 278 -34.03 -24.92 -16.37
N GLY A 279 -34.52 -25.68 -17.36
CA GLY A 279 -34.56 -25.26 -18.75
C GLY A 279 -35.59 -24.14 -19.00
N GLY A 280 -35.13 -23.00 -19.52
CA GLY A 280 -35.92 -21.84 -19.88
C GLY A 280 -36.46 -21.89 -21.31
N LYS A 281 -36.29 -20.81 -22.07
CA LYS A 281 -36.63 -20.76 -23.50
C LYS A 281 -35.68 -21.64 -24.32
N PRO A 282 -36.13 -22.24 -25.44
CA PRO A 282 -35.25 -22.96 -26.34
C PRO A 282 -34.06 -22.10 -26.79
N GLY A 283 -32.87 -22.69 -26.79
CA GLY A 283 -31.61 -21.98 -27.06
C GLY A 283 -30.39 -22.80 -26.67
N SER A 284 -29.22 -22.31 -27.04
CA SER A 284 -27.93 -22.94 -26.75
C SER A 284 -26.93 -21.90 -26.25
N GLY A 285 -26.10 -22.31 -25.29
CA GLY A 285 -25.04 -21.49 -24.70
C GLY A 285 -24.14 -22.33 -23.80
N SER A 286 -23.47 -21.67 -22.85
CA SER A 286 -22.64 -22.31 -21.84
C SER A 286 -22.74 -21.60 -20.49
N LEU A 287 -22.41 -22.33 -19.44
CA LEU A 287 -22.05 -21.78 -18.13
C LEU A 287 -20.53 -21.62 -18.06
N PHE A 288 -20.05 -20.51 -17.54
CA PHE A 288 -18.61 -20.20 -17.42
C PHE A 288 -18.23 -19.97 -15.96
N LEU A 289 -17.13 -20.59 -15.52
CA LEU A 289 -16.51 -20.37 -14.21
C LEU A 289 -15.04 -19.99 -14.39
N LYS A 290 -14.63 -18.84 -13.88
CA LYS A 290 -13.25 -18.34 -13.96
C LYS A 290 -12.46 -18.60 -12.68
N GLY A 291 -11.14 -18.64 -12.80
CA GLY A 291 -10.23 -18.76 -11.66
C GLY A 291 -10.09 -20.18 -11.10
N PHE A 292 -10.66 -21.18 -11.79
CA PHE A 292 -10.55 -22.59 -11.46
C PHE A 292 -9.88 -23.36 -12.60
N GLY A 293 -9.08 -24.38 -12.27
CA GLY A 293 -8.33 -25.17 -13.26
C GLY A 293 -7.30 -24.34 -14.05
N GLU A 294 -7.18 -24.60 -15.35
CA GLU A 294 -6.26 -23.88 -16.28
C GLU A 294 -6.77 -22.50 -16.71
N GLY A 295 -7.83 -21.98 -16.11
CA GLY A 295 -8.28 -20.60 -16.30
C GLY A 295 -9.80 -20.45 -16.28
N GLU A 296 -10.50 -21.21 -17.11
CA GLU A 296 -11.96 -21.17 -17.26
C GLU A 296 -12.54 -22.58 -17.49
N ILE A 297 -13.67 -22.87 -16.84
CA ILE A 297 -14.47 -24.07 -17.06
C ILE A 297 -15.75 -23.66 -17.80
N ALA A 298 -16.01 -24.27 -18.96
CA ALA A 298 -17.23 -24.08 -19.74
C ALA A 298 -18.10 -25.35 -19.72
N VAL A 299 -19.37 -25.22 -19.35
CA VAL A 299 -20.37 -26.30 -19.35
C VAL A 299 -21.42 -25.98 -20.41
N PRO A 300 -21.42 -26.66 -21.57
CA PRO A 300 -22.40 -26.41 -22.63
C PRO A 300 -23.82 -26.74 -22.17
N VAL A 301 -24.77 -25.88 -22.55
CA VAL A 301 -26.20 -26.03 -22.25
C VAL A 301 -27.01 -25.90 -23.53
N THR A 302 -27.97 -26.81 -23.73
CA THR A 302 -28.95 -26.75 -24.81
C THR A 302 -30.34 -27.01 -24.24
N VAL A 303 -31.29 -26.13 -24.55
CA VAL A 303 -32.70 -26.28 -24.20
C VAL A 303 -33.52 -26.46 -25.48
N LYS A 304 -34.31 -27.52 -25.52
CA LYS A 304 -35.25 -27.84 -26.62
C LYS A 304 -36.68 -27.48 -26.26
#